data_AF-A0AAV4U1H2-F1
#
_entry.id   AF-A0AAV4U1H2-F1
#
_cell.length_a   1.000
_cell.length_b   1.000
_cell.length_c   1.000
_cell.angle_alpha   90.00
_cell.angle_beta   90.00
_cell.angle_gamma   90.00
#
_symmetry.space_group_name_H-M   'P 1'
#
loop_
_entity.id
_entity.type
_entity.pdbx_description
1 polymer ?
#
loop_
_entity_poly.entity_id
_entity_poly.type
_entity_poly.pdbx_seq_one_letter_code
_entity_poly.pdbx_strand_id
1 'polypeptide(L)'
;MHTSTAKLSDDVFEKMKSLWSIIVAHTEIKTIKRNIAKIEYLPDDLFDEMPALKSVGFTNNRISFLKEATFQGVFSQIAVLNVVDNPIVCDCSIEWITLSNNKKVLGKCGGRSLKQGKMIKDLTQNDSSIVTK
;
A
#
# COMPACT_ATOMS: atom_id res chain seq x y z
N MET A 1 -5.60 -16.93 20.95
CA MET A 1 -4.55 -15.90 20.89
C MET A 1 -5.06 -14.78 19.99
N HIS A 2 -5.52 -13.68 20.55
CA HIS A 2 -5.96 -12.53 19.76
C HIS A 2 -4.72 -11.78 19.24
N THR A 3 -4.47 -11.84 17.94
CA THR A 3 -3.52 -10.94 17.29
C THR A 3 -4.16 -9.55 17.24
N SER A 4 -3.64 -8.61 18.04
CA SER A 4 -3.99 -7.19 17.87
C SER A 4 -3.49 -6.74 16.50
N THR A 5 -4.42 -6.54 15.57
CA THR A 5 -4.18 -5.86 14.29
C THR A 5 -4.10 -4.36 14.53
N ALA A 6 -3.07 -3.69 14.02
CA ALA A 6 -3.00 -2.23 14.05
C ALA A 6 -3.70 -1.69 12.81
N LYS A 7 -4.70 -0.85 13.05
CA LYS A 7 -5.26 0.06 12.05
C LYS A 7 -4.60 1.43 12.28
N LEU A 8 -4.21 2.11 11.22
CA LEU A 8 -3.90 3.55 11.35
C LEU A 8 -5.22 4.26 11.72
N SER A 9 -5.22 5.16 12.72
CA SER A 9 -6.45 5.90 13.04
C SER A 9 -6.79 6.87 11.92
N ASP A 10 -8.09 7.18 11.80
CA ASP A 10 -8.63 7.92 10.66
C ASP A 10 -8.16 9.42 10.70
N ASP A 11 -7.67 9.90 11.84
CA ASP A 11 -7.30 11.30 12.10
C ASP A 11 -5.79 11.61 12.05
N VAL A 12 -4.90 10.62 11.88
CA VAL A 12 -3.43 10.78 12.09
C VAL A 12 -2.81 11.90 11.23
N PHE A 13 -3.40 12.22 10.08
CA PHE A 13 -2.81 13.14 9.11
C PHE A 13 -3.74 14.24 8.58
N GLU A 14 -4.89 14.49 9.22
CA GLU A 14 -5.96 15.39 8.74
C GLU A 14 -5.53 16.82 8.34
N LYS A 15 -4.30 17.24 8.65
CA LYS A 15 -3.81 18.61 8.40
C LYS A 15 -2.45 18.69 7.71
N MET A 16 -1.97 17.61 7.11
CA MET A 16 -0.62 17.54 6.52
C MET A 16 -0.56 17.98 5.04
N LYS A 17 -1.08 19.18 4.73
CA LYS A 17 -1.24 19.66 3.34
C LYS A 17 0.07 19.84 2.56
N SER A 18 1.17 20.12 3.26
CA SER A 18 2.50 20.32 2.65
C SER A 18 3.37 19.06 2.64
N LEU A 19 2.83 17.90 3.05
CA LEU A 19 3.62 16.69 3.17
C LEU A 19 3.95 16.13 1.78
N TRP A 20 5.24 16.12 1.46
CA TRP A 20 5.75 15.65 0.17
C TRP A 20 5.94 14.13 0.11
N SER A 21 6.27 13.52 1.25
CA SER A 21 6.54 12.08 1.35
C SER A 21 6.04 11.54 2.67
N ILE A 22 5.33 10.41 2.62
CA ILE A 22 4.96 9.64 3.79
C ILE A 22 5.58 8.25 3.70
N ILE A 23 6.34 7.87 4.73
CA ILE A 23 6.94 6.54 4.82
C ILE A 23 6.55 5.97 6.17
N VAL A 24 5.67 4.98 6.13
CA VAL A 24 5.31 4.15 7.27
C VAL A 24 6.02 2.82 7.13
N ALA A 25 7.29 2.80 7.49
CA ALA A 25 8.13 1.62 7.51
C ALA A 25 8.69 1.43 8.92
N HIS A 26 8.72 0.19 9.42
CA HIS A 26 9.44 -0.20 10.64
C HIS A 26 9.46 0.85 11.77
N THR A 27 8.41 0.89 12.61
CA THR A 27 8.50 1.53 13.94
C THR A 27 9.37 0.67 14.87
N GLU A 28 10.67 0.58 14.64
CA GLU A 28 11.60 -0.02 15.61
C GLU A 28 12.03 1.02 16.64
N ILE A 29 11.21 1.25 17.68
CA ILE A 29 11.77 1.71 18.95
C ILE A 29 12.23 0.48 19.71
N LYS A 30 13.55 0.37 19.76
CA LYS A 30 14.33 -0.67 20.41
C LYS A 30 14.19 -0.58 21.93
N THR A 31 13.02 -0.85 22.51
CA THR A 31 12.90 -1.10 23.95
C THR A 31 11.64 -1.92 24.25
N ILE A 32 11.84 -3.09 24.85
CA ILE A 32 10.82 -3.98 25.45
C ILE A 32 10.00 -4.78 24.44
N LYS A 33 10.04 -6.12 24.58
CA LYS A 33 9.20 -7.12 23.88
C LYS A 33 7.70 -6.81 24.02
N ARG A 34 7.16 -5.92 23.21
CA ARG A 34 5.71 -5.82 22.94
C ARG A 34 5.51 -6.17 21.48
N ASN A 35 4.53 -7.04 21.20
CA ASN A 35 4.08 -7.35 19.85
C ASN A 35 3.70 -6.05 19.14
N ILE A 36 4.62 -5.48 18.35
CA ILE A 36 4.31 -4.30 17.54
C ILE A 36 3.41 -4.80 16.41
N ALA A 37 2.19 -4.28 16.40
CA ALA A 37 1.20 -4.63 15.41
C ALA A 37 1.60 -4.00 14.07
N LYS A 38 1.87 -4.86 13.07
CA LYS A 38 2.09 -4.43 11.69
C LYS A 38 0.77 -3.95 11.09
N ILE A 39 0.83 -2.99 10.18
CA ILE A 39 -0.37 -2.50 9.49
C ILE A 39 -0.85 -3.58 8.53
N GLU A 40 -2.14 -3.91 8.62
CA GLU A 40 -2.82 -4.85 7.71
C GLU A 40 -3.83 -4.14 6.80
N TYR A 41 -4.44 -3.05 7.29
CA TYR A 41 -5.50 -2.33 6.60
C TYR A 41 -5.20 -0.82 6.55
N LEU A 42 -5.45 -0.23 5.38
CA LEU A 42 -5.41 1.21 5.17
C LEU A 42 -6.85 1.75 5.13
N PRO A 43 -7.16 2.86 5.83
CA PRO A 43 -8.42 3.58 5.67
C PRO A 43 -8.63 4.08 4.22
N ASP A 44 -9.88 4.32 3.85
CA ASP A 44 -10.22 4.76 2.48
C ASP A 44 -9.94 6.27 2.27
N ASP A 45 -9.92 7.06 3.34
CA ASP A 45 -9.72 8.52 3.38
C ASP A 45 -8.28 8.93 3.74
N LEU A 46 -7.36 7.96 3.81
CA LEU A 46 -6.03 8.12 4.39
C LEU A 46 -5.22 9.29 3.78
N PHE A 47 -5.45 9.64 2.51
CA PHE A 47 -4.66 10.65 1.80
C PHE A 47 -5.46 11.87 1.31
N ASP A 48 -6.74 12.00 1.69
CA ASP A 48 -7.66 12.98 1.10
C ASP A 48 -7.18 14.45 1.21
N GLU A 49 -6.42 14.78 2.25
CA GLU A 49 -5.92 16.13 2.52
C GLU A 49 -4.41 16.30 2.25
N MET A 50 -3.82 15.46 1.38
CA MET A 50 -2.39 15.50 1.04
C MET A 50 -2.11 15.83 -0.44
N PRO A 51 -2.50 17.01 -0.97
CA PRO A 51 -2.37 17.36 -2.39
C PRO A 51 -0.91 17.50 -2.87
N ALA A 52 0.04 17.66 -1.94
CA ALA A 52 1.47 17.78 -2.26
C ALA A 52 2.20 16.42 -2.33
N LEU A 53 1.53 15.31 -2.00
CA LEU A 53 2.17 14.02 -1.79
C LEU A 53 2.74 13.45 -3.09
N LYS A 54 4.05 13.15 -3.11
CA LYS A 54 4.75 12.56 -4.27
C LYS A 54 5.27 11.16 -4.04
N SER A 55 5.46 10.76 -2.79
CA SER A 55 6.03 9.45 -2.46
C SER A 55 5.30 8.83 -1.28
N VAL A 56 4.88 7.58 -1.44
CA VAL A 56 4.20 6.79 -0.41
C VAL A 56 4.97 5.50 -0.18
N GLY A 57 5.29 5.20 1.08
CA GLY A 57 6.00 4.00 1.49
C GLY A 57 5.32 3.27 2.65
N PHE A 58 5.12 1.97 2.50
CA PHE A 58 4.56 1.07 3.52
C PHE A 58 5.42 -0.18 3.74
N THR A 59 6.74 -0.07 3.53
CA THR A 59 7.66 -1.22 3.53
C THR A 59 7.61 -2.03 4.84
N ASN A 60 7.63 -3.35 4.72
CA ASN A 60 7.68 -4.32 5.82
C ASN A 60 6.47 -4.32 6.78
N ASN A 61 5.28 -4.04 6.25
CA ASN A 61 4.02 -4.23 6.98
C ASN A 61 3.38 -5.60 6.66
N ARG A 62 2.08 -5.77 6.90
CA ARG A 62 1.28 -6.96 6.54
C ARG A 62 0.12 -6.60 5.64
N ILE A 63 0.26 -5.56 4.84
CA ILE A 63 -0.80 -5.09 3.95
C ILE A 63 -0.99 -6.13 2.86
N SER A 64 -2.23 -6.58 2.68
CA SER A 64 -2.60 -7.50 1.60
C SER A 64 -3.37 -6.82 0.47
N PHE A 65 -4.09 -5.75 0.76
CA PHE A 65 -4.96 -5.08 -0.20
C PHE A 65 -4.61 -3.60 -0.33
N LEU A 66 -4.47 -3.14 -1.58
CA LEU A 66 -4.28 -1.74 -1.93
C LEU A 66 -5.54 -1.28 -2.65
N LYS A 67 -6.52 -0.82 -1.87
CA LYS A 67 -7.80 -0.36 -2.44
C LYS A 67 -7.60 0.92 -3.24
N GLU A 68 -8.27 1.04 -4.38
CA GLU A 68 -8.27 2.27 -5.18
C GLU A 68 -8.78 3.47 -4.38
N ALA A 69 -9.85 3.28 -3.59
CA ALA A 69 -10.46 4.32 -2.76
C ALA A 69 -9.42 5.04 -1.87
N THR A 70 -8.58 4.28 -1.16
CA THR A 70 -7.50 4.80 -0.31
C THR A 70 -6.59 5.81 -1.03
N PHE A 71 -6.33 5.62 -2.32
CA PHE A 71 -5.36 6.42 -3.08
C PHE A 71 -6.01 7.40 -4.06
N GLN A 72 -7.34 7.39 -4.22
CA GLN A 72 -8.06 8.13 -5.25
C GLN A 72 -7.72 9.63 -5.24
N GLY A 73 -7.60 10.24 -4.06
CA GLY A 73 -7.29 11.67 -3.90
C GLY A 73 -5.86 12.08 -4.27
N VAL A 74 -4.91 11.14 -4.33
CA VAL A 74 -3.48 11.45 -4.55
C VAL A 74 -2.84 10.68 -5.70
N PHE A 75 -3.52 9.65 -6.24
CA PHE A 75 -2.90 8.72 -7.18
C PHE A 75 -2.39 9.38 -8.46
N SER A 76 -3.09 10.41 -8.95
CA SER A 76 -2.67 11.16 -10.14
C SER A 76 -1.29 11.84 -9.96
N GLN A 77 -0.97 12.24 -8.73
CA GLN A 77 0.15 13.12 -8.43
C GLN A 77 1.36 12.40 -7.81
N ILE A 78 1.16 11.24 -7.17
CA ILE A 78 2.27 10.45 -6.63
C ILE A 78 3.18 9.97 -7.75
N ALA A 79 4.47 9.84 -7.50
CA ALA A 79 5.46 9.30 -8.44
C ALA A 79 5.97 7.93 -7.99
N VAL A 80 5.97 7.67 -6.68
CA VAL A 80 6.51 6.44 -6.09
C VAL A 80 5.53 5.84 -5.10
N LEU A 81 5.23 4.56 -5.26
CA LEU A 81 4.53 3.72 -4.29
C LEU A 81 5.42 2.55 -3.90
N ASN A 82 5.86 2.49 -2.65
CA ASN A 82 6.74 1.44 -2.15
C ASN A 82 6.03 0.56 -1.12
N VAL A 83 5.76 -0.68 -1.49
CA VAL A 83 5.06 -1.70 -0.68
C VAL A 83 5.91 -2.96 -0.53
N VAL A 84 7.23 -2.84 -0.64
CA VAL A 84 8.17 -3.95 -0.44
C VAL A 84 7.92 -4.64 0.91
N ASP A 85 8.13 -5.96 0.94
CA ASP A 85 7.92 -6.80 2.13
C ASP A 85 6.50 -6.76 2.72
N ASN A 86 5.49 -6.71 1.84
CA ASN A 86 4.09 -6.90 2.18
C ASN A 86 3.48 -8.08 1.41
N PRO A 87 2.50 -8.82 1.98
CA PRO A 87 1.82 -9.92 1.31
C PRO A 87 0.69 -9.45 0.35
N ILE A 88 1.03 -8.61 -0.64
CA ILE A 88 0.07 -7.98 -1.55
C ILE A 88 -0.63 -9.02 -2.44
N VAL A 89 -1.96 -9.05 -2.42
CA VAL A 89 -2.79 -9.87 -3.30
C VAL A 89 -2.88 -9.19 -4.67
N CYS A 90 -2.47 -9.90 -5.72
CA CYS A 90 -2.46 -9.38 -7.10
C CYS A 90 -3.55 -10.02 -7.95
N ASP A 91 -4.79 -9.60 -7.74
CA ASP A 91 -5.97 -9.91 -8.56
C ASP A 91 -6.45 -8.64 -9.29
N CYS A 92 -7.73 -8.58 -9.68
CA CYS A 92 -8.32 -7.39 -10.31
C CYS A 92 -8.33 -6.14 -9.41
N SER A 93 -8.24 -6.29 -8.09
CA SER A 93 -8.30 -5.15 -7.15
C SER A 93 -7.12 -4.19 -7.24
N ILE A 94 -6.02 -4.59 -7.91
CA ILE A 94 -4.84 -3.74 -8.12
C ILE A 94 -4.73 -3.23 -9.57
N GLU A 95 -5.75 -3.41 -10.39
CA GLU A 95 -5.74 -3.00 -11.80
C GLU A 95 -5.40 -1.51 -11.95
N TRP A 96 -6.01 -0.65 -11.13
CA TRP A 96 -5.76 0.80 -11.10
C TRP A 96 -4.26 1.17 -10.98
N ILE A 97 -3.48 0.35 -10.27
CA ILE A 97 -2.02 0.51 -10.13
C ILE A 97 -1.32 0.11 -11.42
N THR A 98 -1.69 -1.04 -11.97
CA THR A 98 -1.02 -1.66 -13.13
C THR A 98 -1.27 -0.93 -14.45
N LEU A 99 -2.37 -0.18 -14.56
CA LEU A 99 -2.67 0.66 -15.73
C LEU A 99 -1.80 1.92 -15.81
N SER A 100 -1.06 2.25 -14.75
CA SER A 100 -0.31 3.50 -14.63
C SER A 100 1.16 3.34 -15.00
N ASN A 101 1.51 3.70 -16.23
CA ASN A 101 2.87 3.55 -16.77
C ASN A 101 3.89 4.61 -16.28
N ASN A 102 3.41 5.71 -15.67
CA ASN A 102 4.26 6.81 -15.20
C ASN A 102 4.56 6.77 -13.70
N LYS A 103 4.22 5.67 -13.02
CA LYS A 103 4.40 5.50 -11.58
C LYS A 103 5.46 4.45 -11.31
N LYS A 104 6.36 4.73 -10.36
CA LYS A 104 7.32 3.74 -9.87
C LYS A 104 6.70 2.95 -8.71
N VAL A 105 6.22 1.75 -9.02
CA VAL A 105 5.65 0.84 -8.03
C VAL A 105 6.71 -0.19 -7.62
N LEU A 106 7.11 -0.15 -6.35
CA LEU A 106 8.09 -1.05 -5.76
C LEU A 106 7.38 -2.07 -4.89
N GLY A 107 7.36 -3.32 -5.33
CA GLY A 107 6.69 -4.39 -4.61
C GLY A 107 6.48 -5.60 -5.50
N LYS A 108 6.24 -6.74 -4.84
CA LYS A 108 5.91 -8.00 -5.49
C LYS A 108 4.61 -8.54 -4.93
N CYS A 109 3.93 -9.33 -5.74
CA CYS A 109 2.79 -10.12 -5.31
C CYS A 109 3.21 -11.10 -4.22
N GLY A 110 2.42 -11.17 -3.17
CA GLY A 110 2.59 -12.07 -2.04
C GLY A 110 1.33 -12.90 -1.78
N GLY A 111 1.22 -13.41 -0.55
CA GLY A 111 0.10 -14.24 -0.13
C GLY A 111 0.00 -15.57 -0.89
N ARG A 112 -1.16 -16.23 -0.79
CA ARG A 112 -1.50 -17.45 -1.55
C ARG A 112 -2.08 -17.12 -2.93
N SER A 113 -1.48 -16.19 -3.65
CA SER A 113 -1.92 -15.82 -5.01
C SER A 113 -1.12 -16.61 -6.05
N LEU A 114 -1.76 -16.93 -7.20
CA LEU A 114 -1.09 -17.58 -8.34
C LEU A 114 0.08 -16.75 -8.91
N LYS A 115 0.14 -15.45 -8.58
CA LYS A 115 1.14 -14.50 -9.04
C LYS A 115 2.25 -14.29 -8.01
N GLN A 116 2.31 -15.06 -6.93
CA GLN A 116 3.30 -14.89 -5.86
C GLN A 116 4.72 -14.76 -6.43
N GLY A 117 5.43 -13.72 -6.00
CA GLY A 117 6.79 -13.42 -6.45
C GLY A 117 6.88 -12.54 -7.69
N LYS A 118 5.83 -12.42 -8.51
CA LYS A 118 5.82 -11.48 -9.65
C LYS A 118 5.90 -10.03 -9.17
N MET A 119 6.65 -9.20 -9.88
CA MET A 119 6.71 -7.77 -9.62
C MET A 119 5.37 -7.13 -10.01
N ILE A 120 4.84 -6.23 -9.17
CA ILE A 120 3.57 -5.55 -9.44
C ILE A 120 3.64 -4.72 -10.73
N LYS A 121 4.78 -4.06 -10.98
CA LYS A 121 5.03 -3.27 -12.19
C LYS A 121 5.05 -4.08 -13.50
N ASP A 122 5.26 -5.38 -13.41
CA ASP A 122 5.40 -6.26 -14.58
C ASP A 122 4.09 -7.03 -14.86
N LEU A 123 3.03 -6.75 -14.08
CA LEU A 123 1.71 -7.29 -14.32
C LEU A 123 1.06 -6.62 -15.51
N THR A 124 0.42 -7.42 -16.37
CA THR A 124 -0.28 -6.93 -17.56
C THR A 124 -1.74 -7.32 -17.50
N GLN A 125 -2.62 -6.62 -18.23
CA GLN A 125 -4.03 -7.00 -18.39
C GLN A 125 -4.19 -8.46 -18.88
N ASN A 126 -3.17 -9.03 -19.53
CA ASN A 126 -3.22 -10.41 -20.04
C ASN A 126 -2.93 -11.47 -18.98
N ASP A 127 -2.50 -11.10 -17.76
CA ASP A 127 -2.44 -12.06 -16.67
C ASP A 127 -3.89 -12.45 -16.31
N SER A 128 -4.31 -13.66 -16.70
CA SER A 128 -5.72 -14.14 -16.79
C SER A 128 -6.58 -14.10 -15.50
N SER A 129 -6.07 -13.52 -14.42
CA SER A 129 -6.76 -13.23 -13.16
C SER A 129 -6.67 -11.76 -12.70
N ILE A 130 -6.23 -10.84 -13.57
CA ILE A 130 -6.45 -9.39 -13.42
C ILE A 130 -7.73 -8.97 -14.17
N VAL A 131 -8.15 -9.74 -15.18
CA VAL A 131 -9.28 -9.42 -16.06
C VAL A 131 -10.48 -10.36 -15.84
N THR A 132 -10.70 -10.86 -14.63
CA THR A 132 -11.86 -11.74 -14.41
C THR A 132 -13.12 -10.97 -14.04
N LYS A 133 -13.78 -10.53 -15.12
CA LYS A 133 -15.21 -10.26 -15.35
C LYS A 133 -15.71 -8.82 -15.23
#